data_AF-A0A8J2JBA2-F1
#
_entry.id   AF-A0A8J2JBA2-F1
#
_cell.length_a   1.000
_cell.length_b   1.000
_cell.length_c   1.000
_cell.angle_alpha   90.00
_cell.angle_beta   90.00
_cell.angle_gamma   90.00
#
_symmetry.space_group_name_H-M   'P 1'
#
loop_
_entity.id
_entity.type
_entity.pdbx_description
1 polymer ?
#
loop_
_entity_poly.entity_id
_entity_poly.type
_entity_poly.pdbx_seq_one_letter_code
_entity_poly.pdbx_strand_id
1 'polypeptide(L)'
;MHDTIGIYENRLDFDGNQPVIGIQARRTDKIKEAKNSYHSIDEYEHIFKMYFQMLGKRQDTKTVFVASDDHTVLMHIRKSYKLPTWKILGFDTNTTMSNQKERNSDSGLISIVRDVHFLTKCNFVICGLSSNICRLILEIMATRFPN
;
A
#
# COMPACT_ATOMS: atom_id res chain seq x y z
N MET A 1 13.41 -13.08 12.16
CA MET A 1 12.70 -12.37 11.08
C MET A 1 11.31 -12.97 10.81
N HIS A 2 11.17 -14.31 10.76
CA HIS A 2 9.86 -14.97 10.64
C HIS A 2 8.86 -14.56 11.75
N ASP A 3 9.29 -14.51 13.01
CA ASP A 3 8.42 -14.12 14.13
C ASP A 3 7.90 -12.68 14.03
N THR A 4 8.71 -11.77 13.49
CA THR A 4 8.36 -10.35 13.36
C THR A 4 7.31 -10.13 12.27
N ILE A 5 7.39 -10.86 11.16
CA ILE A 5 6.41 -10.74 10.06
C ILE A 5 5.05 -11.27 10.50
N GLY A 6 5.00 -12.41 11.20
CA GLY A 6 3.75 -12.98 11.71
C GLY A 6 3.02 -12.03 12.68
N ILE A 7 3.76 -11.28 13.50
CA ILE A 7 3.19 -10.23 14.36
C ILE A 7 2.50 -9.15 13.52
N TYR A 8 3.13 -8.70 12.43
CA TYR A 8 2.54 -7.67 11.56
C TYR A 8 1.33 -8.18 10.77
N GLU A 9 1.36 -9.43 10.29
CA GLU A 9 0.23 -10.07 9.60
C GLU A 9 -0.98 -10.17 10.53
N ASN A 10 -0.78 -10.67 11.75
CA ASN A 10 -1.84 -10.76 12.76
C ASN A 10 -2.38 -9.38 13.14
N ARG A 11 -1.50 -8.37 13.27
CA ARG A 11 -1.92 -7.00 13.59
C ARG A 11 -2.78 -6.37 12.50
N LEU A 12 -2.52 -6.68 11.24
CA LEU A 12 -3.32 -6.19 10.11
C LEU A 12 -4.55 -7.07 9.83
N ASP A 13 -4.62 -8.27 10.39
CA ASP A 13 -5.55 -9.30 9.93
C ASP A 13 -5.40 -9.50 8.40
N PHE A 14 -4.14 -9.61 7.94
CA PHE A 14 -3.82 -9.79 6.53
C PHE A 14 -3.94 -11.27 6.14
N ASP A 15 -4.90 -11.57 5.26
CA ASP A 15 -5.05 -12.91 4.66
C ASP A 15 -4.59 -12.90 3.21
N GLY A 16 -3.40 -13.46 2.96
CA GLY A 16 -2.82 -13.57 1.62
C GLY A 16 -3.54 -14.56 0.69
N ASN A 17 -4.51 -15.34 1.19
CA ASN A 17 -5.32 -16.24 0.37
C ASN A 17 -6.54 -15.55 -0.25
N GLN A 18 -6.91 -14.37 0.26
CA GLN A 18 -7.97 -13.55 -0.32
C GLN A 18 -7.40 -12.55 -1.32
N PRO A 19 -8.15 -12.14 -2.35
CA PRO A 19 -7.67 -11.12 -3.26
C PRO A 19 -7.50 -9.76 -2.54
N VAL A 20 -6.26 -9.29 -2.48
CA VAL A 20 -5.88 -7.99 -1.90
C VAL A 20 -5.28 -7.11 -2.99
N ILE A 21 -5.72 -5.85 -3.06
CA ILE A 21 -5.08 -4.82 -3.87
C ILE A 21 -4.11 -4.02 -3.00
N GLY A 22 -2.89 -3.84 -3.48
CA GLY A 22 -1.89 -2.96 -2.87
C GLY A 22 -1.93 -1.56 -3.50
N ILE A 23 -1.81 -0.52 -2.68
CA ILE A 23 -1.62 0.86 -3.12
C ILE A 23 -0.32 1.37 -2.53
N GLN A 24 0.60 1.81 -3.38
CA GLN A 24 1.82 2.49 -2.97
C GLN A 24 1.73 3.96 -3.40
N ALA A 25 1.37 4.82 -2.45
CA ALA A 25 1.35 6.26 -2.64
C ALA A 25 2.69 6.87 -2.16
N ARG A 26 3.28 7.76 -2.96
CA ARG A 26 4.48 8.53 -2.58
C ARG A 26 4.20 10.01 -2.81
N ARG A 27 4.11 10.81 -1.76
CA ARG A 27 3.62 12.20 -1.81
C ARG A 27 4.61 13.25 -1.32
N THR A 28 5.27 13.05 -0.19
CA THR A 28 5.88 14.16 0.58
C THR A 28 7.16 14.73 -0.05
N ASP A 29 7.88 13.98 -0.88
CA ASP A 29 9.03 14.44 -1.66
C ASP A 29 8.66 14.83 -3.11
N LYS A 30 7.70 14.12 -3.73
CA LYS A 30 7.33 14.33 -5.14
C LYS A 30 6.58 15.62 -5.46
N ILE A 31 5.88 16.21 -4.50
CA ILE A 31 5.23 17.52 -4.70
C ILE A 31 6.27 18.61 -5.03
N LYS A 32 7.52 18.44 -4.58
CA LYS A 32 8.62 19.38 -4.82
C LYS A 32 9.42 19.10 -6.10
N GLU A 33 9.41 17.87 -6.61
CA GLU A 33 10.22 17.45 -7.76
C GLU A 33 9.50 17.64 -9.12
N ALA A 34 8.18 17.42 -9.18
CA ALA A 34 7.39 17.67 -10.40
C ALA A 34 5.90 17.83 -10.09
N LYS A 35 5.30 18.99 -10.41
CA LYS A 35 3.87 19.30 -10.21
C LYS A 35 2.91 18.26 -10.82
N ASN A 36 3.32 17.61 -11.91
CA ASN A 36 2.50 16.63 -12.65
C ASN A 36 2.64 15.18 -12.14
N SER A 37 3.43 14.96 -11.07
CA SER A 37 3.63 13.62 -10.48
C SER A 37 2.78 13.37 -9.23
N TYR A 38 1.90 14.32 -8.89
CA TYR A 38 0.91 14.18 -7.84
C TYR A 38 -0.32 13.46 -8.37
N HIS A 39 -0.63 12.32 -7.77
CA HIS A 39 -1.87 11.60 -8.00
C HIS A 39 -2.87 11.90 -6.86
N SER A 40 -4.08 12.31 -7.23
CA SER A 40 -5.15 12.52 -6.25
C SER A 40 -5.56 11.17 -5.65
N ILE A 41 -6.17 11.19 -4.47
CA ILE A 41 -6.68 9.94 -3.87
C ILE A 41 -7.75 9.34 -4.78
N ASP A 42 -8.57 10.18 -5.43
CA ASP A 42 -9.63 9.79 -6.36
C ASP A 42 -9.13 8.94 -7.55
N GLU A 43 -7.92 9.20 -8.04
CA GLU A 43 -7.33 8.40 -9.12
C GLU A 43 -7.07 6.95 -8.66
N TYR A 44 -6.52 6.77 -7.45
CA TYR A 44 -6.35 5.43 -6.88
C TYR A 44 -7.71 4.75 -6.67
N GLU A 45 -8.72 5.51 -6.26
CA GLU A 45 -10.09 5.02 -6.06
C GLU A 45 -10.72 4.46 -7.33
N HIS A 46 -10.59 5.19 -8.43
CA HIS A 46 -11.09 4.75 -9.72
C HIS A 46 -10.46 3.41 -10.12
N ILE A 47 -9.14 3.29 -9.97
CA ILE A 47 -8.38 2.10 -10.38
C ILE A 47 -8.75 0.88 -9.54
N PHE A 48 -8.81 0.99 -8.21
CA PHE A 48 -9.12 -0.19 -7.39
C PHE A 48 -10.58 -0.64 -7.55
N LYS A 49 -11.53 0.29 -7.78
CA LYS A 49 -12.93 -0.06 -8.07
C LYS A 49 -13.04 -0.82 -9.39
N MET A 50 -12.35 -0.33 -10.42
CA MET A 50 -12.31 -0.98 -11.73
C MET A 50 -11.70 -2.39 -11.64
N TYR A 51 -10.62 -2.57 -10.88
CA TYR A 51 -10.02 -3.89 -10.66
C TYR A 51 -11.03 -4.88 -10.06
N PHE A 52 -11.74 -4.51 -8.98
CA PHE A 52 -12.71 -5.41 -8.37
C PHE A 52 -13.92 -5.70 -9.27
N GLN A 53 -14.30 -4.76 -10.15
CA GLN A 53 -15.31 -5.02 -11.18
C GLN A 53 -14.79 -6.04 -12.21
N MET A 54 -13.56 -5.89 -12.69
CA MET A 54 -12.93 -6.79 -13.66
C MET A 54 -12.64 -8.18 -13.11
N LEU A 55 -12.42 -8.32 -11.80
CA LEU A 55 -12.20 -9.61 -11.16
C LEU A 55 -13.38 -10.57 -11.37
N GLY A 56 -14.58 -10.05 -11.66
CA GLY A 56 -15.77 -10.82 -12.06
C GLY A 56 -16.34 -11.74 -10.98
N LYS A 57 -15.66 -11.88 -9.83
CA LYS A 57 -16.09 -12.67 -8.69
C LYS A 57 -16.80 -11.78 -7.69
N ARG A 58 -17.96 -12.24 -7.21
CA ARG A 58 -18.63 -11.62 -6.08
C ARG A 58 -17.74 -11.79 -4.85
N GLN A 59 -17.23 -10.68 -4.35
CA GLN A 59 -16.53 -10.62 -3.07
C GLN A 59 -17.41 -9.96 -2.04
N ASP A 60 -17.63 -10.66 -0.92
CA ASP A 60 -18.37 -10.13 0.22
C ASP A 60 -17.61 -8.96 0.87
N THR A 61 -16.28 -9.03 0.88
CA THR A 61 -15.40 -7.95 1.36
C THR A 61 -14.24 -7.74 0.39
N LYS A 62 -14.02 -6.48 0.00
CA LYS A 62 -12.93 -6.04 -0.87
C LYS A 62 -11.79 -5.51 -0.01
N THR A 63 -10.62 -6.15 -0.08
CA THR A 63 -9.48 -5.80 0.76
C THR A 63 -8.47 -4.96 0.01
N VAL A 64 -8.09 -3.83 0.59
CA VAL A 64 -7.09 -2.91 0.03
C VAL A 64 -6.01 -2.65 1.08
N PHE A 65 -4.76 -2.94 0.76
CA PHE A 65 -3.60 -2.55 1.56
C PHE A 65 -3.02 -1.23 1.03
N VAL A 66 -2.85 -0.25 1.92
CA VAL A 66 -2.34 1.08 1.58
C VAL A 66 -1.03 1.33 2.30
N ALA A 67 0.01 1.62 1.52
CA ALA A 67 1.29 2.11 1.99
C ALA A 67 1.52 3.53 1.45
N SER A 68 1.78 4.47 2.34
CA SER A 68 1.99 5.87 2.00
C SER A 68 3.00 6.50 2.95
N ASP A 69 3.86 7.36 2.41
CA ASP A 69 4.71 8.25 3.20
C ASP A 69 3.93 9.46 3.77
N ASP A 70 2.68 9.63 3.34
CA ASP A 70 1.72 10.62 3.82
C ASP A 70 0.54 9.91 4.52
N HIS A 71 0.44 10.09 5.84
CA HIS A 71 -0.59 9.50 6.69
C HIS A 71 -2.02 9.91 6.33
N THR A 72 -2.19 11.07 5.71
CA THR A 72 -3.53 11.59 5.36
C THR A 72 -4.21 10.71 4.32
N VAL A 73 -3.44 10.00 3.48
CA VAL A 73 -3.96 9.07 2.47
C VAL A 73 -4.69 7.90 3.11
N LEU A 74 -4.04 7.20 4.05
CA LEU A 74 -4.65 6.06 4.73
C LEU A 74 -5.89 6.48 5.53
N MET A 75 -5.80 7.61 6.22
CA MET A 75 -6.92 8.17 6.99
C MET A 75 -8.12 8.50 6.10
N HIS A 76 -7.87 9.13 4.95
CA HIS A 76 -8.91 9.48 3.99
C HIS A 76 -9.60 8.23 3.44
N ILE A 77 -8.84 7.24 2.97
CA ILE A 77 -9.39 6.00 2.41
C ILE A 77 -10.21 5.24 3.46
N ARG A 78 -9.72 5.14 4.71
CA ARG A 78 -10.49 4.52 5.81
C ARG A 78 -11.79 5.26 6.13
N LYS A 79 -11.82 6.58 5.97
CA LYS A 79 -13.02 7.39 6.20
C LYS A 79 -14.05 7.19 5.08
N SER A 80 -13.59 7.14 3.83
CA SER A 80 -14.42 7.01 2.64
C SER A 80 -14.93 5.58 2.41
N TYR A 81 -14.14 4.56 2.79
CA TYR A 81 -14.43 3.15 2.55
C TYR A 81 -14.51 2.37 3.84
N LYS A 82 -15.73 1.92 4.17
CA LYS A 82 -16.04 1.25 5.43
C LYS A 82 -16.44 -0.21 5.22
N LEU A 83 -16.29 -0.97 6.29
CA LEU A 83 -16.85 -2.32 6.44
C LEU A 83 -18.39 -2.28 6.32
N PRO A 84 -19.03 -3.37 5.87
CA PRO A 84 -18.45 -4.68 5.55
C PRO A 84 -17.88 -4.80 4.13
N THR A 85 -18.23 -3.85 3.24
CA THR A 85 -17.88 -3.92 1.82
C THR A 85 -16.39 -3.75 1.57
N TRP A 86 -15.71 -2.94 2.38
CA TRP A 86 -14.29 -2.61 2.22
C TRP A 86 -13.51 -2.85 3.50
N LYS A 87 -12.38 -3.56 3.37
CA LYS A 87 -11.39 -3.77 4.44
C LYS A 87 -10.11 -3.01 4.06
N ILE A 88 -9.85 -1.89 4.73
CA ILE A 88 -8.69 -1.04 4.45
C ILE A 88 -7.57 -1.33 5.44
N LEU A 89 -6.54 -2.01 4.94
CA LEU A 89 -5.34 -2.38 5.67
C LEU A 89 -4.26 -1.31 5.46
N GLY A 90 -3.41 -1.11 6.46
CA GLY A 90 -2.31 -0.17 6.39
C GLY A 90 -1.77 0.11 7.78
N PHE A 91 -0.49 0.47 7.84
CA PHE A 91 0.13 0.90 9.08
C PHE A 91 0.05 2.41 9.15
N ASP A 92 -0.53 2.93 10.22
CA ASP A 92 -0.41 4.35 10.51
C ASP A 92 1.07 4.66 10.69
N THR A 93 1.58 5.65 9.96
CA THR A 93 2.86 6.25 10.34
C THR A 93 2.61 6.88 11.69
N ASN A 94 3.26 6.41 12.75
CA ASN A 94 3.19 7.08 14.05
C ASN A 94 3.42 8.59 13.79
N THR A 95 2.54 9.43 14.32
CA THR A 95 2.48 10.89 14.08
C THR A 95 3.79 11.64 14.36
N THR A 96 4.80 10.96 14.91
CA THR A 96 6.18 11.40 15.11
C THR A 96 7.11 11.27 13.88
N MET A 97 6.76 10.44 12.88
CA MET A 97 7.65 10.09 11.75
C MET A 97 7.64 11.08 10.56
N SER A 98 7.11 12.28 10.75
CA SER A 98 7.00 13.31 9.70
C SER A 98 8.31 14.07 9.42
N ASN A 99 9.39 13.79 10.15
CA ASN A 99 10.69 14.42 9.97
C ASN A 99 11.62 13.60 9.05
N GLN A 100 12.18 14.25 8.03
CA GLN A 100 13.22 13.71 7.13
C GLN A 100 14.39 13.04 7.87
N LYS A 101 14.68 13.45 9.11
CA LYS A 101 15.75 12.90 9.96
C LYS A 101 15.47 11.46 10.44
N GLU A 102 14.22 11.03 10.54
CA GLU A 102 13.85 9.66 10.95
C GLU A 102 13.64 8.70 9.77
N ARG A 103 13.78 9.15 8.52
CA ARG A 103 13.84 8.22 7.37
C ARG A 103 15.12 7.38 7.36
N ASN A 104 16.17 7.91 7.96
CA ASN A 104 17.47 7.28 8.08
C ASN A 104 17.67 6.58 9.44
N SER A 105 16.61 6.44 10.25
CA SER A 105 16.63 5.59 11.44
C SER A 105 16.24 4.15 11.08
N ASP A 106 16.66 3.20 11.90
CA ASP A 106 16.31 1.78 11.74
C ASP A 106 14.79 1.57 11.64
N SER A 107 13.99 2.41 12.30
CA SER A 107 12.51 2.37 12.26
C SER A 107 11.92 2.78 10.91
N GLY A 108 12.53 3.75 10.21
CA GLY A 108 12.10 4.17 8.87
C GLY A 108 12.35 3.08 7.84
N LEU A 109 13.55 2.48 7.87
CA LEU A 109 13.91 1.34 7.01
C LEU A 109 13.02 0.13 7.25
N ILE A 110 12.77 -0.23 8.52
CA ILE A 110 11.85 -1.33 8.87
C ILE A 110 10.45 -1.07 8.31
N SER A 111 9.95 0.16 8.38
CA SER A 111 8.62 0.52 7.85
C SER A 111 8.56 0.35 6.33
N ILE A 112 9.59 0.79 5.60
CA ILE A 112 9.68 0.60 4.15
C ILE A 112 9.75 -0.88 3.77
N VAL A 113 10.62 -1.66 4.44
CA VAL A 113 10.77 -3.10 4.18
C VAL A 113 9.46 -3.84 4.46
N ARG A 114 8.79 -3.50 5.56
CA ARG A 114 7.47 -4.05 5.91
C ARG A 114 6.43 -3.72 4.83
N ASP A 115 6.34 -2.47 4.40
CA ASP A 115 5.35 -2.07 3.40
C ASP A 115 5.61 -2.75 2.05
N VAL A 116 6.86 -2.85 1.61
CA VAL A 116 7.26 -3.62 0.41
C VAL A 116 6.89 -5.09 0.56
N HIS A 117 7.10 -5.69 1.73
CA HIS A 117 6.73 -7.07 2.00
C HIS A 117 5.22 -7.34 1.82
N PHE A 118 4.36 -6.46 2.33
CA PHE A 118 2.91 -6.61 2.16
C PHE A 118 2.45 -6.28 0.72
N LEU A 119 3.03 -5.26 0.08
CA LEU A 119 2.68 -4.91 -1.30
C LEU A 119 3.01 -6.04 -2.26
N THR A 120 4.15 -6.70 -2.12
CA THR A 120 4.55 -7.83 -2.98
C THR A 120 3.68 -9.08 -2.77
N LYS A 121 2.94 -9.17 -1.65
CA LYS A 121 1.94 -10.21 -1.35
C LYS A 121 0.54 -9.88 -1.88
N CYS A 122 0.29 -8.67 -2.37
CA CYS A 122 -0.98 -8.32 -2.99
C CYS A 122 -1.09 -8.95 -4.39
N ASN A 123 -2.32 -9.17 -4.85
CA ASN A 123 -2.59 -9.73 -6.18
C ASN A 123 -2.38 -8.71 -7.29
N PHE A 124 -2.57 -7.43 -6.97
CA PHE A 124 -2.39 -6.32 -7.88
C PHE A 124 -1.88 -5.11 -7.12
N VAL A 125 -0.96 -4.34 -7.70
CA VAL A 125 -0.39 -3.15 -7.05
C VAL A 125 -0.60 -1.92 -7.94
N ILE A 126 -1.17 -0.88 -7.34
CA ILE A 126 -1.36 0.43 -7.94
C ILE A 126 -0.27 1.35 -7.41
N CYS A 127 0.63 1.78 -8.29
CA CYS A 127 1.73 2.67 -7.92
C CYS A 127 2.26 3.45 -9.13
N GLY A 128 2.92 4.58 -8.87
CA GLY A 128 3.55 5.38 -9.92
C GLY A 128 4.95 4.87 -10.25
N LEU A 129 5.21 4.49 -11.51
CA LEU A 129 6.50 3.93 -11.98
C LEU A 129 7.72 4.83 -11.79
N SER A 130 7.51 6.13 -11.58
CA SER A 130 8.58 7.06 -11.18
C SER A 130 9.04 6.87 -9.72
N SER A 131 8.44 5.95 -8.94
CA SER A 131 8.87 5.60 -7.57
C SER A 131 9.81 4.40 -7.61
N ASN A 132 11.02 4.53 -7.05
CA ASN A 132 11.96 3.41 -6.90
C ASN A 132 11.32 2.23 -6.14
N ILE A 133 10.51 2.53 -5.13
CA ILE A 133 9.79 1.51 -4.35
C ILE A 133 8.76 0.79 -5.23
N CYS A 134 8.03 1.51 -6.09
CA CYS A 134 7.09 0.89 -7.03
C CYS A 134 7.81 -0.07 -7.99
N ARG A 135 8.94 0.35 -8.58
CA ARG A 135 9.74 -0.51 -9.47
C ARG A 135 10.26 -1.76 -8.76
N LEU A 136 10.80 -1.59 -7.56
CA LEU A 136 11.26 -2.71 -6.73
C LEU A 136 10.13 -3.72 -6.44
N ILE A 137 8.93 -3.24 -6.12
CA ILE A 137 7.77 -4.13 -5.88
C ILE A 137 7.44 -4.93 -7.14
N LEU A 138 7.40 -4.28 -8.31
CA LEU A 138 7.09 -4.93 -9.57
C LEU A 138 8.17 -5.97 -9.95
N GLU A 139 9.43 -5.65 -9.74
CA GLU A 139 10.56 -6.58 -9.95
C GLU A 139 10.43 -7.83 -9.06
N ILE A 140 10.12 -7.66 -7.77
CA ILE A 140 9.90 -8.78 -6.84
C ILE A 140 8.63 -9.58 -7.21
N MET A 141 7.56 -8.91 -7.61
CA MET A 141 6.34 -9.60 -8.06
C MET A 141 6.59 -10.44 -9.32
N ALA A 142 7.42 -9.95 -10.24
CA ALA A 142 7.78 -10.67 -11.45
C ALA A 142 8.56 -11.98 -11.16
N THR A 143 9.28 -12.07 -10.04
CA THR A 143 9.94 -13.34 -9.65
C THR A 143 8.98 -14.38 -9.10
N ARG A 144 7.75 -14.01 -8.74
CA ARG A 144 6.74 -14.91 -8.15
C ARG A 144 5.87 -15.61 -9.18
N PHE A 145 5.69 -14.99 -10.34
CA PHE A 145 4.89 -15.52 -11.42
C PHE A 145 5.83 -15.83 -12.59
N PRO A 146 6.31 -17.08 -12.75
CA PRO A 146 7.03 -17.45 -13.96
C PRO A 146 6.12 -17.19 -15.17
N ASN A 147 6.68 -16.56 -16.20
CA ASN A 147 6.02 -16.33 -17.48
C ASN A 147 5.60 -17.64 -18.15
#